data_AF-A0A3A0G1Y5-F1
#
_entry.id   AF-A0A3A0G1Y5-F1
#
_cell.length_a   1.000
_cell.length_b   1.000
_cell.length_c   1.000
_cell.angle_alpha   90.00
_cell.angle_beta   90.00
_cell.angle_gamma   90.00
#
_symmetry.space_group_name_H-M   'P 1'
#
loop_
_entity.id
_entity.type
_entity.pdbx_description
1 polymer ?
#
loop_
_entity_poly.entity_id
_entity_poly.type
_entity_poly.pdbx_seq_one_letter_code
_entity_poly.pdbx_strand_id
1 'polypeptide(L)'
;GAVARALAAAALPAALLLAPVYGPRVVESGSLLSIVRGGDPSDAQGSEMAAQPPGVRHVADYFLVPIATFLAPFKDAPGMVRSVPGLLYASTWADGHGQFLPVRVPAVVGAAAVGSLLGLFPTALAIAGLVRIARRRAFAGTAPALAFGALLVVALLVQTWVVPVYSAVKASYLLSASIAAAIALAAGLAALAGRGRAAARAALLGVGAYATFLTWYGWWS
;
A
#
# COMPACT_ATOMS: atom_id res chain seq x y z
N GLY A 1 -14.49 -3.89 28.28
CA GLY A 1 -14.13 -2.45 28.16
C GLY A 1 -14.39 -1.93 26.75
N ALA A 2 -14.27 -0.62 26.52
CA ALA A 2 -14.49 0.01 25.20
C ALA A 2 -13.53 -0.53 24.12
N VAL A 3 -12.27 -0.79 24.50
CA VAL A 3 -11.25 -1.42 23.63
C VAL A 3 -11.68 -2.81 23.16
N ALA A 4 -12.17 -3.66 24.06
CA ALA A 4 -12.66 -5.00 23.70
C ALA A 4 -13.85 -4.97 22.73
N ARG A 5 -14.76 -3.98 22.89
CA ARG A 5 -15.90 -3.80 21.97
C ARG A 5 -15.45 -3.34 20.59
N ALA A 6 -14.49 -2.42 20.51
CA ALA A 6 -13.91 -1.99 19.23
C ALA A 6 -13.14 -3.11 18.52
N LEU A 7 -12.36 -3.90 19.27
CA LEU A 7 -11.67 -5.07 18.73
C LEU A 7 -12.67 -6.12 18.23
N ALA A 8 -13.72 -6.42 18.99
CA ALA A 8 -14.77 -7.33 18.54
C ALA A 8 -15.50 -6.80 17.30
N ALA A 9 -15.83 -5.51 17.25
CA ALA A 9 -16.51 -4.90 16.11
C ALA A 9 -15.67 -4.90 14.82
N ALA A 10 -14.34 -4.89 14.93
CA ALA A 10 -13.44 -5.00 13.78
C ALA A 10 -13.09 -6.47 13.44
N ALA A 11 -12.90 -7.31 14.44
CA ALA A 11 -12.51 -8.71 14.29
C ALA A 11 -13.66 -9.59 13.79
N LEU A 12 -14.92 -9.32 14.18
CA LEU A 12 -16.05 -10.15 13.78
C LEU A 12 -16.33 -10.06 12.27
N PRO A 13 -16.41 -8.88 11.64
CA PRO A 13 -16.58 -8.78 10.19
C PRO A 13 -15.38 -9.34 9.43
N ALA A 14 -14.16 -9.07 9.91
CA ALA A 14 -12.94 -9.64 9.32
C ALA A 14 -12.95 -11.17 9.39
N ALA A 15 -13.31 -11.75 10.54
CA ALA A 15 -13.42 -13.20 10.71
C ALA A 15 -14.53 -13.78 9.82
N LEU A 16 -15.70 -13.14 9.73
CA LEU A 16 -16.81 -13.62 8.89
C LEU A 16 -16.49 -13.54 7.38
N LEU A 17 -15.73 -12.53 6.96
CA LEU A 17 -15.31 -12.38 5.57
C LEU A 17 -14.14 -13.29 5.21
N LEU A 18 -13.18 -13.46 6.14
CA LEU A 18 -11.96 -14.21 5.90
C LEU A 18 -12.12 -15.70 6.19
N ALA A 19 -12.91 -16.12 7.19
CA ALA A 19 -13.02 -17.53 7.58
C ALA A 19 -13.53 -18.46 6.47
N PRO A 20 -14.52 -18.10 5.63
CA PRO A 20 -14.93 -18.96 4.52
C PRO A 20 -13.83 -19.14 3.46
N VAL A 21 -12.93 -18.16 3.34
CA VAL A 21 -11.88 -18.12 2.31
C VAL A 21 -10.55 -18.70 2.81
N TYR A 22 -10.21 -18.44 4.08
CA TYR A 22 -8.95 -18.81 4.73
C TYR A 22 -9.07 -20.05 5.63
N GLY A 23 -10.23 -20.29 6.24
CA GLY A 23 -10.45 -21.44 7.12
C GLY A 23 -10.11 -22.77 6.43
N PRO A 24 -10.65 -23.05 5.23
CA PRO A 24 -10.25 -24.22 4.45
C PRO A 24 -8.74 -24.28 4.16
N ARG A 25 -8.09 -23.13 3.94
CA ARG A 25 -6.65 -23.06 3.60
C ARG A 25 -5.73 -23.36 4.78
N VAL A 26 -6.10 -22.90 5.98
CA VAL A 26 -5.35 -23.21 7.21
C VAL A 26 -5.42 -24.70 7.50
N VAL A 27 -6.59 -25.32 7.27
CA VAL A 27 -6.77 -26.77 7.42
C VAL A 27 -5.95 -27.54 6.38
N GLU A 28 -5.96 -27.10 5.12
CA GLU A 28 -5.20 -27.74 4.02
C GLU A 28 -3.67 -27.62 4.19
N SER A 29 -3.17 -26.45 4.60
CA SER A 29 -1.73 -26.18 4.65
C SER A 29 -1.08 -26.39 6.01
N GLY A 30 -1.87 -26.55 7.08
CA GLY A 30 -1.39 -26.57 8.47
C GLY A 30 -0.77 -25.24 8.93
N SER A 31 -0.85 -24.18 8.13
CA SER A 31 -0.19 -22.90 8.38
C SER A 31 -1.19 -21.74 8.34
N LEU A 32 -1.16 -20.91 9.38
CA LEU A 32 -1.91 -19.64 9.42
C LEU A 32 -1.34 -18.57 8.49
N LEU A 33 -0.15 -18.82 7.92
CA LEU A 33 0.60 -17.87 7.10
C LEU A 33 0.64 -18.27 5.62
N SER A 34 0.22 -19.49 5.27
CA SER A 34 0.20 -19.95 3.88
C SER A 34 -1.14 -19.63 3.22
N ILE A 35 -1.09 -18.73 2.24
CA ILE A 35 -2.24 -18.36 1.40
C ILE A 35 -2.27 -19.19 0.10
N VAL A 36 -1.20 -19.95 -0.16
CA VAL A 36 -1.02 -20.77 -1.36
C VAL A 36 -1.70 -22.11 -1.13
N ARG A 37 -2.55 -22.54 -2.07
CA ARG A 37 -3.17 -23.87 -2.04
C ARG A 37 -2.06 -24.92 -2.16
N GLY A 38 -2.12 -25.96 -1.33
CA GLY A 38 -1.07 -26.96 -1.12
C GLY A 38 -0.21 -27.29 -2.35
N GLY A 39 1.11 -27.28 -2.12
CA GLY A 39 2.15 -27.51 -3.12
C GLY A 39 3.16 -26.37 -3.13
N ASP A 40 4.40 -26.69 -3.50
CA ASP A 40 5.32 -25.70 -4.06
C ASP A 40 4.54 -24.83 -5.07
N PRO A 41 4.85 -23.52 -5.21
CA PRO A 41 4.24 -22.72 -6.27
C PRO A 41 4.27 -23.55 -7.55
N SER A 42 3.14 -23.67 -8.27
CA SER A 42 3.12 -24.48 -9.49
C SER A 42 4.35 -24.12 -10.32
N ASP A 43 5.00 -25.07 -10.98
CA ASP A 43 6.22 -24.75 -11.74
C ASP A 43 5.99 -23.56 -12.69
N ALA A 44 4.76 -23.36 -13.16
CA ALA A 44 4.29 -22.17 -13.85
C ALA A 44 4.36 -20.87 -13.01
N GLN A 45 3.81 -20.85 -11.79
CA GLN A 45 3.87 -19.68 -10.90
C GLN A 45 5.29 -19.41 -10.38
N GLY A 46 6.05 -20.46 -10.06
CA GLY A 46 7.47 -20.36 -9.68
C GLY A 46 8.33 -19.85 -10.84
N SER A 47 8.10 -20.30 -12.07
CA SER A 47 8.78 -19.80 -13.27
C SER A 47 8.34 -18.40 -13.67
N GLU A 48 7.05 -18.05 -13.55
CA GLU A 48 6.56 -16.69 -13.73
C GLU A 48 7.17 -15.73 -12.71
N MET A 49 7.29 -16.15 -11.46
CA MET A 49 7.94 -15.38 -10.40
C MET A 49 9.45 -15.27 -10.63
N ALA A 50 10.13 -16.36 -11.00
CA ALA A 50 11.55 -16.34 -11.34
C ALA A 50 11.86 -15.49 -12.58
N ALA A 51 10.91 -15.41 -13.52
CA ALA A 51 10.99 -14.55 -14.69
C ALA A 51 10.73 -13.07 -14.36
N GLN A 52 10.14 -12.76 -13.20
CA GLN A 52 9.90 -11.39 -12.77
C GLN A 52 11.12 -10.84 -12.01
N PRO A 53 11.70 -9.72 -12.45
CA PRO A 53 12.76 -9.06 -11.70
C PRO A 53 12.28 -8.55 -10.31
N PRO A 54 13.19 -8.33 -9.35
CA PRO A 54 14.64 -8.53 -9.45
C PRO A 54 15.13 -9.97 -9.24
N GLY A 55 14.28 -10.95 -8.87
CA GLY A 55 14.70 -12.33 -8.58
C GLY A 55 15.54 -12.49 -7.31
N VAL A 56 16.26 -11.44 -6.89
CA VAL A 56 17.01 -11.28 -5.64
C VAL A 56 16.83 -9.83 -5.14
N ARG A 57 16.61 -9.64 -3.84
CA ARG A 57 16.54 -8.31 -3.20
C ARG A 57 17.79 -8.01 -2.40
N HIS A 58 18.18 -6.74 -2.35
CA HIS A 58 19.26 -6.23 -1.51
C HIS A 58 18.72 -5.25 -0.47
N VAL A 59 19.47 -5.01 0.60
CA VAL A 59 19.07 -4.04 1.65
C VAL A 59 18.79 -2.65 1.04
N ALA A 60 19.57 -2.20 0.07
CA ALA A 60 19.39 -0.92 -0.60
C ALA A 60 18.01 -0.77 -1.30
N ASP A 61 17.42 -1.87 -1.74
CA ASP A 61 16.11 -1.91 -2.41
C ASP A 61 14.99 -1.40 -1.50
N TYR A 62 15.19 -1.42 -0.19
CA TYR A 62 14.20 -1.00 0.83
C TYR A 62 14.29 0.47 1.22
N PHE A 63 15.35 1.18 0.80
CA PHE A 63 15.61 2.57 1.21
C PHE A 63 15.69 3.53 0.03
N LEU A 64 16.02 3.04 -1.17
CA LEU A 64 16.16 3.89 -2.34
C LEU A 64 14.78 4.26 -2.91
N VAL A 65 14.55 5.55 -3.13
CA VAL A 65 13.36 6.08 -3.84
C VAL A 65 13.85 6.80 -5.10
N PRO A 66 13.83 6.15 -6.28
CA PRO A 66 14.24 6.75 -7.53
C PRO A 66 13.38 7.97 -7.87
N ILE A 67 13.93 8.98 -8.54
CA ILE A 67 13.15 10.15 -9.01
C ILE A 67 12.02 9.74 -9.97
N ALA A 68 12.20 8.62 -10.68
CA ALA A 68 11.19 7.98 -11.51
C ALA A 68 9.90 7.68 -10.74
N THR A 69 9.96 7.45 -9.42
CA THR A 69 8.78 7.29 -8.55
C THR A 69 7.77 8.41 -8.74
N PHE A 70 8.23 9.63 -9.06
CA PHE A 70 7.37 10.81 -9.22
C PHE A 70 7.15 11.19 -10.68
N LEU A 71 8.16 11.01 -11.53
CA LEU A 71 8.14 11.54 -12.91
C LEU A 71 7.72 10.50 -13.96
N ALA A 72 7.93 9.22 -13.69
CA ALA A 72 7.58 8.12 -14.57
C ALA A 72 7.32 6.87 -13.68
N PRO A 73 6.19 6.85 -12.95
CA PRO A 73 5.98 5.96 -11.82
C PRO A 73 5.64 4.53 -12.26
N PHE A 74 6.42 3.92 -13.15
CA PHE A 74 6.21 2.56 -13.66
C PHE A 74 7.41 1.68 -13.37
N LYS A 75 7.16 0.38 -13.19
CA LYS A 75 8.19 -0.64 -12.88
C LYS A 75 9.37 -0.64 -13.86
N ASP A 76 9.12 -0.31 -15.12
CA ASP A 76 10.12 -0.34 -16.20
C ASP A 76 11.00 0.93 -16.24
N ALA A 77 10.65 1.96 -15.45
CA ALA A 77 11.45 3.18 -15.37
C ALA A 77 12.75 2.96 -14.58
N PRO A 78 13.81 3.77 -14.83
CA PRO A 78 15.13 3.55 -14.22
C PRO A 78 15.09 3.43 -12.70
N GLY A 79 15.59 2.30 -12.19
CA GLY A 79 15.69 2.01 -10.75
C GLY A 79 14.38 1.58 -10.06
N MET A 80 13.22 1.69 -10.72
CA MET A 80 11.93 1.39 -10.10
C MET A 80 11.81 -0.08 -9.71
N VAL A 81 12.15 -1.01 -10.61
CA VAL A 81 12.06 -2.46 -10.34
C VAL A 81 12.79 -2.92 -9.06
N ARG A 82 13.88 -2.22 -8.70
CA ARG A 82 14.68 -2.48 -7.50
C ARG A 82 14.15 -1.75 -6.27
N SER A 83 13.45 -0.64 -6.42
CA SER A 83 12.93 0.15 -5.30
C SER A 83 11.60 -0.41 -4.76
N VAL A 84 11.64 -1.05 -3.60
CA VAL A 84 10.44 -1.45 -2.85
C VAL A 84 9.57 -0.23 -2.46
N PRO A 85 10.11 0.83 -1.82
CA PRO A 85 9.27 1.98 -1.44
C PRO A 85 8.78 2.76 -2.67
N GLY A 86 9.57 2.87 -3.73
CA GLY A 86 9.18 3.52 -4.98
C GLY A 86 8.06 2.78 -5.69
N LEU A 87 8.17 1.46 -5.84
CA LEU A 87 7.09 0.63 -6.37
C LEU A 87 5.85 0.69 -5.49
N LEU A 88 5.99 0.61 -4.17
CA LEU A 88 4.85 0.67 -3.25
C LEU A 88 4.09 1.99 -3.41
N TYR A 89 4.83 3.10 -3.44
CA TYR A 89 4.29 4.43 -3.64
C TYR A 89 3.60 4.56 -5.01
N ALA A 90 4.28 4.18 -6.08
CA ALA A 90 3.76 4.23 -7.44
C ALA A 90 2.52 3.33 -7.62
N SER A 91 2.51 2.11 -7.09
CA SER A 91 1.35 1.21 -7.11
C SER A 91 0.17 1.75 -6.32
N THR A 92 0.41 2.59 -5.32
CA THR A 92 -0.65 3.21 -4.51
C THR A 92 -1.28 4.39 -5.24
N TRP A 93 -0.49 5.23 -5.90
CA TRP A 93 -0.95 6.52 -6.42
C TRP A 93 -1.09 6.60 -7.95
N ALA A 94 -0.50 5.67 -8.70
CA ALA A 94 -0.34 5.79 -10.15
C ALA A 94 -0.40 4.45 -10.92
N ASP A 95 -0.78 3.34 -10.29
CA ASP A 95 -0.65 1.98 -10.84
C ASP A 95 0.75 1.71 -11.40
N GLY A 96 1.75 1.64 -10.52
CA GLY A 96 3.14 1.44 -10.93
C GLY A 96 3.46 0.15 -11.69
N HIS A 97 2.50 -0.77 -11.80
CA HIS A 97 2.65 -1.96 -12.63
C HIS A 97 2.24 -1.71 -14.08
N GLY A 98 1.40 -0.69 -14.32
CA GLY A 98 0.91 -0.31 -15.64
C GLY A 98 0.28 -1.46 -16.41
N GLN A 99 -0.32 -2.43 -15.71
CA GLN A 99 -0.77 -3.68 -16.34
C GLN A 99 -1.91 -3.44 -17.34
N PHE A 100 -2.69 -2.39 -17.10
CA PHE A 100 -3.84 -2.02 -17.90
C PHE A 100 -3.69 -0.62 -18.53
N LEU A 101 -2.53 0.00 -18.39
CA LEU A 101 -2.27 1.34 -18.91
C LEU A 101 -1.32 1.26 -20.11
N PRO A 102 -1.53 2.02 -21.20
CA PRO A 102 -0.58 2.09 -22.29
C PRO A 102 0.61 2.97 -21.88
N VAL A 103 1.50 2.42 -21.05
CA VAL A 103 2.63 3.12 -20.39
C VAL A 103 3.66 3.75 -21.33
N ARG A 104 3.54 3.50 -22.65
CA ARG A 104 4.34 4.14 -23.70
C ARG A 104 3.71 5.42 -24.25
N VAL A 105 2.46 5.71 -23.91
CA VAL A 105 1.74 6.91 -24.35
C VAL A 105 2.11 8.07 -23.42
N PRO A 106 2.69 9.18 -23.93
CA PRO A 106 3.16 10.29 -23.09
C PRO A 106 2.08 10.90 -22.18
N ALA A 107 0.83 10.97 -22.68
CA ALA A 107 -0.29 11.47 -21.88
C ALA A 107 -0.58 10.60 -20.65
N VAL A 108 -0.47 9.27 -20.78
CA VAL A 108 -0.64 8.32 -19.68
C VAL A 108 0.50 8.43 -18.68
N VAL A 109 1.73 8.57 -19.15
CA VAL A 109 2.89 8.82 -18.28
C VAL A 109 2.72 10.13 -17.50
N GLY A 110 2.29 11.19 -18.17
CA GLY A 110 2.00 12.48 -17.54
C GLY A 110 0.90 12.39 -16.49
N ALA A 111 -0.22 11.72 -16.79
CA ALA A 111 -1.32 11.53 -15.85
C ALA A 111 -0.91 10.70 -14.63
N ALA A 112 -0.12 9.65 -14.84
CA ALA A 112 0.45 8.84 -13.77
C ALA A 112 1.42 9.64 -12.89
N ALA A 113 2.29 10.46 -13.50
CA ALA A 113 3.19 11.36 -12.77
C ALA A 113 2.41 12.39 -11.94
N VAL A 114 1.33 12.98 -12.49
CA VAL A 114 0.43 13.86 -11.73
C VAL A 114 -0.19 13.14 -10.56
N GLY A 115 -0.70 11.91 -10.75
CA GLY A 115 -1.25 11.10 -9.66
C GLY A 115 -0.23 10.80 -8.56
N SER A 116 0.98 10.41 -8.97
CA SER A 116 2.11 10.18 -8.08
C SER A 116 2.48 11.43 -7.28
N LEU A 117 2.53 12.61 -7.91
CA LEU A 117 2.80 13.88 -7.22
C LEU A 117 1.66 14.29 -6.28
N LEU A 118 0.41 14.12 -6.69
CA LEU A 118 -0.77 14.38 -5.85
C LEU A 118 -0.79 13.46 -4.61
N GLY A 119 -0.30 12.24 -4.74
CA GLY A 119 -0.10 11.29 -3.64
C GLY A 119 0.84 11.80 -2.53
N LEU A 120 1.70 12.79 -2.81
CA LEU A 120 2.61 13.35 -1.80
C LEU A 120 1.82 14.03 -0.68
N PHE A 121 0.64 14.59 -1.00
CA PHE A 121 -0.20 15.28 -0.04
C PHE A 121 -0.76 14.35 1.06
N PRO A 122 -1.51 13.28 0.75
CA PRO A 122 -1.94 12.31 1.76
C PRO A 122 -0.76 11.64 2.48
N THR A 123 0.36 11.37 1.79
CA THR A 123 1.58 10.84 2.44
C THR A 123 2.16 11.81 3.46
N ALA A 124 2.27 13.11 3.13
CA ALA A 124 2.77 14.13 4.05
C ALA A 124 1.85 14.31 5.27
N LEU A 125 0.53 14.27 5.07
CA LEU A 125 -0.43 14.32 6.18
C LEU A 125 -0.31 13.11 7.11
N ALA A 126 -0.07 11.92 6.56
CA ALA A 126 0.19 10.73 7.35
C ALA A 126 1.47 10.88 8.19
N ILE A 127 2.57 11.32 7.58
CA ILE A 127 3.85 11.57 8.28
C ILE A 127 3.65 12.60 9.40
N ALA A 128 2.96 13.71 9.12
CA ALA A 128 2.68 14.75 10.12
C ALA A 128 1.86 14.20 11.31
N GLY A 129 0.89 13.32 11.05
CA GLY A 129 0.13 12.62 12.09
C GLY A 129 1.02 11.74 12.98
N LEU A 130 1.91 10.95 12.40
CA LEU A 130 2.87 10.12 13.13
C LEU A 130 3.82 10.95 14.00
N VAL A 131 4.41 12.00 13.42
CA VAL A 131 5.29 12.93 14.15
C VAL A 131 4.57 13.58 15.34
N ARG A 132 3.28 13.94 15.17
CA ARG A 132 2.49 14.51 16.25
C ARG A 132 2.22 13.50 17.36
N ILE A 133 1.84 12.27 17.05
CA ILE A 133 1.63 11.21 18.04
C ILE A 133 2.90 11.00 18.86
N ALA A 134 4.05 10.92 18.18
CA ALA A 134 5.36 10.78 18.82
C ALA A 134 5.67 11.97 19.76
N ARG A 135 5.52 13.21 19.26
CA ARG A 135 5.78 14.43 20.04
C ARG A 135 4.86 14.58 21.25
N ARG A 136 3.59 14.20 21.13
CA ARG A 136 2.59 14.30 22.21
C ARG A 136 2.61 13.10 23.15
N ARG A 137 3.45 12.08 22.89
CA ARG A 137 3.46 10.80 23.60
C ARG A 137 2.05 10.18 23.71
N ALA A 138 1.21 10.40 22.70
CA ALA A 138 -0.19 9.96 22.68
C ALA A 138 -0.33 8.47 22.32
N PHE A 139 0.64 7.65 22.73
CA PHE A 139 0.76 6.25 22.38
C PHE A 139 -0.32 5.40 23.05
N ALA A 140 -0.71 5.68 24.29
CA ALA A 140 -1.67 4.84 25.02
C ALA A 140 -3.02 4.69 24.29
N GLY A 141 -3.52 5.75 23.66
CA GLY A 141 -4.77 5.72 22.89
C GLY A 141 -4.62 5.29 21.42
N THR A 142 -3.40 5.26 20.90
CA THR A 142 -3.11 4.96 19.48
C THR A 142 -2.33 3.65 19.29
N ALA A 143 -1.85 3.04 20.37
CA ALA A 143 -0.98 1.88 20.36
C ALA A 143 -1.55 0.69 19.58
N PRO A 144 -2.84 0.31 19.68
CA PRO A 144 -3.38 -0.79 18.88
C PRO A 144 -3.31 -0.53 17.38
N ALA A 145 -3.60 0.70 16.94
CA ALA A 145 -3.54 1.08 15.53
C ALA A 145 -2.10 1.15 15.02
N LEU A 146 -1.19 1.70 15.84
CA LEU A 146 0.25 1.74 15.52
C LEU A 146 0.85 0.33 15.47
N ALA A 147 0.49 -0.54 16.40
CA ALA A 147 0.93 -1.93 16.42
C ALA A 147 0.43 -2.69 15.19
N PHE A 148 -0.84 -2.51 14.82
CA PHE A 148 -1.39 -3.09 13.59
C PHE A 148 -0.65 -2.57 12.34
N GLY A 149 -0.44 -1.26 12.24
CA GLY A 149 0.33 -0.66 11.14
C GLY A 149 1.77 -1.17 11.07
N ALA A 150 2.45 -1.32 12.22
CA ALA A 150 3.79 -1.88 12.29
C ALA A 150 3.83 -3.34 11.87
N LEU A 151 2.88 -4.17 12.31
CA LEU A 151 2.75 -5.56 11.90
C LEU A 151 2.51 -5.69 10.39
N LEU A 152 1.70 -4.81 9.82
CA LEU A 152 1.48 -4.75 8.37
C LEU A 152 2.75 -4.38 7.60
N VAL A 153 3.53 -3.41 8.10
CA VAL A 153 4.83 -3.06 7.50
C VAL A 153 5.80 -4.23 7.60
N VAL A 154 5.89 -4.90 8.76
CA VAL A 154 6.76 -6.08 8.92
C VAL A 154 6.33 -7.20 7.98
N ALA A 155 5.04 -7.50 7.88
CA ALA A 155 4.51 -8.51 6.97
C ALA A 155 4.84 -8.18 5.50
N LEU A 156 4.71 -6.91 5.10
CA LEU A 156 5.11 -6.44 3.77
C LEU A 156 6.62 -6.63 3.52
N LEU A 157 7.46 -6.27 4.48
CA LEU A 157 8.92 -6.41 4.37
C LEU A 157 9.32 -7.89 4.24
N VAL A 158 8.75 -8.76 5.07
CA VAL A 158 8.97 -10.21 5.02
C VAL A 158 8.49 -10.77 3.67
N GLN A 159 7.28 -10.41 3.24
CA GLN A 159 6.72 -10.87 1.97
C GLN A 159 7.61 -10.49 0.79
N THR A 160 8.01 -9.22 0.70
CA THR A 160 8.83 -8.74 -0.42
C THR A 160 10.26 -9.25 -0.38
N TRP A 161 10.74 -9.69 0.79
CA TRP A 161 12.05 -10.33 0.96
C TRP A 161 12.03 -11.80 0.52
N VAL A 162 11.05 -12.56 1.00
CA VAL A 162 10.86 -13.98 0.65
C VAL A 162 10.47 -14.14 -0.82
N VAL A 163 9.71 -13.18 -1.34
CA VAL A 163 9.16 -13.18 -2.69
C VAL A 163 9.69 -11.95 -3.45
N PRO A 164 10.95 -11.98 -3.93
CA PRO A 164 11.67 -10.83 -4.48
C PRO A 164 11.24 -10.49 -5.93
N VAL A 165 9.93 -10.48 -6.19
CA VAL A 165 9.35 -10.14 -7.49
C VAL A 165 8.63 -8.80 -7.38
N TYR A 166 8.67 -8.00 -8.44
CA TYR A 166 8.01 -6.68 -8.41
C TYR A 166 6.48 -6.78 -8.22
N SER A 167 5.84 -7.90 -8.60
CA SER A 167 4.40 -8.13 -8.38
C SER A 167 4.01 -8.35 -6.91
N ALA A 168 4.96 -8.78 -6.05
CA ALA A 168 4.73 -8.89 -4.61
C ALA A 168 4.37 -7.54 -3.98
N VAL A 169 4.93 -6.46 -4.54
CA VAL A 169 4.62 -5.08 -4.16
C VAL A 169 3.21 -4.69 -4.65
N LYS A 170 2.74 -5.26 -5.77
CA LYS A 170 1.39 -5.04 -6.31
C LYS A 170 0.33 -5.47 -5.33
N ALA A 171 0.40 -6.71 -4.81
CA ALA A 171 -0.63 -7.27 -3.93
C ALA A 171 -0.90 -6.46 -2.64
N SER A 172 -0.07 -5.44 -2.38
CA SER A 172 -0.11 -4.57 -1.20
C SER A 172 -0.73 -3.18 -1.45
N TYR A 173 -1.26 -2.86 -2.64
CA TYR A 173 -1.80 -1.51 -2.95
C TYR A 173 -2.93 -1.06 -2.01
N LEU A 174 -3.73 -2.00 -1.49
CA LEU A 174 -4.79 -1.69 -0.50
C LEU A 174 -4.21 -1.37 0.89
N LEU A 175 -3.02 -1.86 1.23
CA LEU A 175 -2.39 -1.68 2.54
C LEU A 175 -1.99 -0.22 2.76
N SER A 176 -1.36 0.39 1.76
CA SER A 176 -0.88 1.78 1.80
C SER A 176 -2.03 2.79 1.78
N ALA A 177 -3.09 2.53 1.02
CA ALA A 177 -4.33 3.32 1.05
C ALA A 177 -5.01 3.25 2.43
N SER A 178 -5.02 2.08 3.07
CA SER A 178 -5.60 1.87 4.40
C SER A 178 -4.81 2.58 5.50
N ILE A 179 -3.47 2.58 5.42
CA ILE A 179 -2.57 3.23 6.39
C ILE A 179 -2.60 4.76 6.23
N ALA A 180 -2.60 5.28 4.99
CA ALA A 180 -2.75 6.71 4.73
C ALA A 180 -4.14 7.22 5.18
N ALA A 181 -5.20 6.47 4.91
CA ALA A 181 -6.56 6.77 5.39
C ALA A 181 -6.62 6.76 6.93
N ALA A 182 -6.08 5.72 7.59
CA ALA A 182 -6.11 5.61 9.05
C ALA A 182 -5.35 6.76 9.75
N ILE A 183 -4.20 7.19 9.22
CA ILE A 183 -3.39 8.24 9.87
C ILE A 183 -3.90 9.65 9.55
N ALA A 184 -4.39 9.89 8.33
CA ALA A 184 -5.07 11.14 7.99
C ALA A 184 -6.36 11.33 8.82
N LEU A 185 -7.10 10.24 9.07
CA LEU A 185 -8.29 10.24 9.92
C LEU A 185 -7.97 10.37 11.42
N ALA A 186 -6.87 9.79 11.91
CA ALA A 186 -6.59 9.72 13.36
C ALA A 186 -5.89 10.95 13.96
N ALA A 187 -5.01 11.66 13.23
CA ALA A 187 -4.16 12.68 13.86
C ALA A 187 -3.75 13.88 12.99
N GLY A 188 -3.67 13.72 11.66
CA GLY A 188 -3.19 14.78 10.77
C GLY A 188 -4.14 15.97 10.66
N LEU A 189 -5.44 15.71 10.43
CA LEU A 189 -6.44 16.78 10.26
C LEU A 189 -6.81 17.50 11.56
N ALA A 190 -6.61 16.85 12.71
CA ALA A 190 -6.91 17.43 14.02
C ALA A 190 -6.00 18.62 14.35
N ALA A 191 -4.80 18.68 13.77
CA ALA A 191 -3.86 19.79 13.92
C ALA A 191 -4.28 21.05 13.14
N LEU A 192 -5.11 20.90 12.11
CA LEU A 192 -5.62 22.01 11.30
C LEU A 192 -6.89 22.57 11.94
N ALA A 193 -7.05 23.90 11.97
CA ALA A 193 -8.23 24.58 12.48
C ALA A 193 -9.04 25.24 11.34
N GLY A 194 -10.36 25.34 11.54
CA GLY A 194 -11.27 26.09 10.66
C GLY A 194 -11.12 25.77 9.17
N ARG A 195 -10.87 26.81 8.37
CA ARG A 195 -10.75 26.74 6.90
C ARG A 195 -9.64 25.81 6.42
N GLY A 196 -8.53 25.70 7.16
CA GLY A 196 -7.42 24.82 6.78
C GLY A 196 -7.79 23.33 6.84
N ARG A 197 -8.59 22.93 7.83
CA ARG A 197 -9.10 21.55 7.93
C ARG A 197 -10.09 21.24 6.80
N ALA A 198 -10.96 22.18 6.45
CA ALA A 198 -11.90 22.03 5.34
C ALA A 198 -11.16 21.91 3.99
N ALA A 199 -10.15 22.76 3.75
CA ALA A 199 -9.32 22.70 2.55
C ALA A 199 -8.57 21.36 2.44
N ALA A 200 -7.97 20.86 3.52
CA ALA A 200 -7.28 19.58 3.50
C ALA A 200 -8.23 18.39 3.22
N ARG A 201 -9.46 18.43 3.75
CA ARG A 201 -10.49 17.45 3.42
C ARG A 201 -10.90 17.51 1.95
N ALA A 202 -11.13 18.72 1.42
CA ALA A 202 -11.46 18.90 0.01
C ALA A 202 -10.34 18.40 -0.91
N ALA A 203 -9.08 18.68 -0.56
CA ALA A 203 -7.92 18.18 -1.28
C ALA A 203 -7.84 16.64 -1.24
N LEU A 204 -8.03 16.01 -0.08
CA LEU A 204 -8.06 14.54 0.03
C LEU A 204 -9.18 13.91 -0.82
N LEU A 205 -10.37 14.53 -0.85
CA LEU A 205 -11.47 14.10 -1.70
C LEU A 205 -11.12 14.23 -3.18
N GLY A 206 -10.49 15.35 -3.57
CA GLY A 206 -10.01 15.57 -4.94
C GLY A 206 -8.98 14.53 -5.39
N VAL A 207 -8.00 14.22 -4.54
CA VAL A 207 -6.99 13.17 -4.80
C VAL A 207 -7.66 11.80 -4.92
N GLY A 208 -8.60 11.47 -4.02
CA GLY A 208 -9.33 10.20 -4.07
C GLY A 208 -10.20 10.05 -5.32
N ALA A 209 -10.90 11.12 -5.72
CA ALA A 209 -11.70 11.14 -6.95
C ALA A 209 -10.82 10.96 -8.19
N TYR A 210 -9.67 11.65 -8.25
CA TYR A 210 -8.70 11.51 -9.34
C TYR A 210 -8.12 10.08 -9.44
N ALA A 211 -7.69 9.50 -8.31
CA ALA A 211 -7.18 8.13 -8.28
C ALA A 211 -8.24 7.10 -8.72
N THR A 212 -9.49 7.32 -8.31
CA THR A 212 -10.63 6.49 -8.74
C THR A 212 -10.85 6.60 -10.24
N PHE A 213 -10.87 7.82 -10.78
CA PHE A 213 -10.99 8.06 -12.22
C PHE A 213 -9.90 7.35 -13.02
N LEU A 214 -8.63 7.47 -12.61
CA LEU A 214 -7.52 6.80 -13.30
C LEU A 214 -7.64 5.27 -13.25
N THR A 215 -8.05 4.72 -12.11
CA THR A 215 -8.26 3.27 -11.95
C THR A 215 -9.34 2.79 -12.91
N TRP A 216 -10.47 3.50 -12.99
CA TRP A 216 -11.57 3.15 -13.89
C TRP A 216 -11.20 3.37 -15.35
N TYR A 217 -10.60 4.50 -15.72
CA TYR A 217 -10.16 4.76 -17.09
C TYR A 217 -9.20 3.66 -17.57
N GLY A 218 -8.19 3.31 -16.77
CA GLY A 218 -7.22 2.28 -17.11
C GLY A 218 -7.77 0.86 -17.15
N TRP A 219 -8.88 0.55 -16.46
CA TRP A 219 -9.49 -0.78 -16.53
C TRP A 219 -10.34 -1.00 -17.80
N TRP A 220 -10.79 0.07 -18.45
CA TRP A 220 -11.72 0.01 -19.59
C TRP A 220 -11.18 0.62 -20.89
N SER A 221 -9.92 1.09 -20.90
CA SER A 221 -9.18 1.55 -22.09
C SER A 221 -8.26 0.47 -22.64
#